data_AF-A0A7V5TNF7-F1
#
_entry.id   AF-A0A7V5TNF7-F1
#
_cell.length_a   1.000
_cell.length_b   1.000
_cell.length_c   1.000
_cell.angle_alpha   90.00
_cell.angle_beta   90.00
_cell.angle_gamma   90.00
#
_symmetry.space_group_name_H-M   'P 1'
#
loop_
_entity.id
_entity.type
_entity.pdbx_description
1 polymer ?
#
loop_
_entity_poly.entity_id
_entity_poly.type
_entity_poly.pdbx_seq_one_letter_code
_entity_poly.pdbx_strand_id
1 'polypeptide(L)'
;FDTLVRHMKVTVTVAADLTESDLLAAFEDFARLLMGIDVQHPAVSLPARLYRAGATNAADRGLDILARFNSATQVRYITIDGDLADDISWDSNADRVVFVCKDGEREFIERICRQLGQRIQGIIVQSQLIAWYDLALHGEFADCLGDDLLSNLRREFRHEFPFSETFADFYRERGYDALHKPDSPFWLE
;
A
#
# COMPACT_ATOMS: atom_id res chain seq x y z
N PHE A 1 27.60 1.52 -6.19
CA PHE A 1 26.69 2.67 -6.02
C PHE A 1 26.30 2.89 -4.57
N ASP A 2 25.71 1.91 -3.89
CA ASP A 2 25.28 2.05 -2.49
C ASP A 2 26.42 2.47 -1.52
N THR A 3 27.63 1.94 -1.68
CA THR A 3 28.83 2.39 -0.94
C THR A 3 29.07 3.91 -1.06
N LEU A 4 28.94 4.48 -2.27
CA LEU A 4 29.13 5.91 -2.49
C LEU A 4 28.04 6.72 -1.78
N VAL A 5 26.78 6.29 -1.87
CA VAL A 5 25.63 6.93 -1.20
C VAL A 5 25.82 6.95 0.32
N ARG A 6 26.26 5.83 0.91
CA ARG A 6 26.57 5.75 2.35
C ARG A 6 27.71 6.67 2.75
N HIS A 7 28.81 6.69 2.00
CA HIS A 7 29.98 7.54 2.33
C HIS A 7 29.71 9.04 2.12
N MET A 8 28.87 9.39 1.14
CA MET A 8 28.40 10.77 0.96
C MET A 8 27.33 11.18 1.98
N LYS A 9 26.84 10.24 2.81
CA LYS A 9 25.80 10.46 3.84
C LYS A 9 24.53 11.09 3.26
N VAL A 10 24.15 10.67 2.06
CA VAL A 10 22.93 11.17 1.40
C VAL A 10 21.70 10.77 2.24
N THR A 11 20.74 11.68 2.36
CA THR A 11 19.48 11.46 3.07
C THR A 11 18.27 11.73 2.17
N VAL A 12 17.14 11.14 2.52
CA VAL A 12 15.81 11.37 1.94
C VAL A 12 14.92 11.88 3.05
N THR A 13 14.12 12.89 2.77
CA THR A 13 13.17 13.44 3.74
C THR A 13 11.75 13.19 3.24
N VAL A 14 10.93 12.64 4.11
CA VAL A 14 9.47 12.60 3.96
C VAL A 14 8.93 13.71 4.84
N ALA A 15 8.06 14.55 4.29
CA ALA A 15 7.43 15.64 5.03
C ALA A 15 5.99 15.81 4.56
N ALA A 16 5.08 16.05 5.50
CA ALA A 16 3.73 16.50 5.21
C ALA A 16 3.69 18.03 5.06
N ASP A 17 2.78 18.51 4.20
CA ASP A 17 2.43 19.92 4.18
C ASP A 17 1.51 20.23 5.37
N LEU A 18 1.91 21.16 6.23
CA LEU A 18 1.14 21.53 7.41
C LEU A 18 -0.09 22.39 7.09
N THR A 19 -0.25 22.85 5.83
CA THR A 19 -1.55 23.39 5.40
C THR A 19 -2.66 22.34 5.42
N GLU A 20 -2.30 21.07 5.29
CA GLU A 20 -3.20 19.90 5.32
C GLU A 20 -3.12 19.16 6.67
N SER A 21 -2.86 19.89 7.77
CA SER A 21 -2.68 19.29 9.09
C SER A 21 -3.89 18.50 9.57
N ASP A 22 -5.09 18.91 9.18
CA ASP A 22 -6.34 18.24 9.56
C ASP A 22 -6.41 16.85 8.92
N LEU A 23 -5.99 16.73 7.66
CA LEU A 23 -5.89 15.44 6.96
C LEU A 23 -4.83 14.56 7.63
N LEU A 24 -3.67 15.11 7.98
CA LEU A 24 -2.64 14.37 8.70
C LEU A 24 -3.13 13.91 10.08
N ALA A 25 -3.93 14.71 10.78
CA ALA A 25 -4.50 14.37 12.07
C ALA A 25 -5.54 13.24 11.96
N ALA A 26 -6.39 13.28 10.94
CA ALA A 26 -7.42 12.27 10.73
C ALA A 26 -6.87 10.90 10.32
N PHE A 27 -5.75 10.89 9.61
CA PHE A 27 -5.03 9.68 9.18
C PHE A 27 -3.70 9.50 9.94
N GLU A 28 -3.62 9.97 11.18
CA GLU A 28 -2.35 10.03 11.91
C GLU A 28 -1.78 8.63 12.22
N ASP A 29 -2.64 7.66 12.53
CA ASP A 29 -2.22 6.28 12.78
C ASP A 29 -1.65 5.63 11.51
N PHE A 30 -2.28 5.85 10.35
CA PHE A 30 -1.76 5.49 9.04
C PHE A 30 -0.42 6.17 8.74
N ALA A 31 -0.33 7.49 8.92
CA ALA A 31 0.86 8.27 8.61
C ALA A 31 2.04 7.88 9.51
N ARG A 32 1.79 7.66 10.79
CA ARG A 32 2.81 7.19 11.73
C ARG A 32 3.28 5.79 11.38
N LEU A 33 2.35 4.89 11.04
CA LEU A 33 2.67 3.50 10.73
C LEU A 33 3.44 3.36 9.42
N LEU A 34 3.04 4.04 8.34
CA LEU A 34 3.68 3.88 7.03
C LEU A 34 4.81 4.88 6.81
N MET A 35 4.56 6.16 7.10
CA MET A 35 5.50 7.24 6.76
C MET A 35 6.42 7.61 7.93
N GLY A 36 6.05 7.27 9.17
CA GLY A 36 6.81 7.63 10.36
C GLY A 36 6.74 9.11 10.69
N ILE A 37 5.66 9.78 10.28
CA ILE A 37 5.38 11.18 10.56
C ILE A 37 4.02 11.30 11.25
N ASP A 38 3.83 12.37 11.99
CA ASP A 38 2.56 12.73 12.62
C ASP A 38 2.45 14.25 12.78
N VAL A 39 1.37 14.75 13.39
CA VAL A 39 1.14 16.20 13.50
C VAL A 39 2.24 16.88 14.32
N GLN A 40 2.81 16.19 15.32
CA GLN A 40 3.89 16.71 16.15
C GLN A 40 5.25 16.61 15.47
N HIS A 41 5.44 15.58 14.65
CA HIS A 41 6.66 15.30 13.90
C HIS A 41 6.33 15.14 12.41
N PRO A 42 6.03 16.23 11.68
CA PRO A 42 5.51 16.18 10.32
C PRO A 42 6.56 15.82 9.27
N ALA A 43 7.82 15.64 9.67
CA ALA A 43 8.90 15.28 8.79
C ALA A 43 9.88 14.29 9.44
N VAL A 44 10.40 13.38 8.63
CA VAL A 44 11.45 12.43 9.02
C VAL A 44 12.52 12.32 7.93
N SER A 45 13.78 12.34 8.35
CA SER A 45 14.93 12.17 7.46
C SER A 45 15.56 10.79 7.67
N LEU A 46 15.78 10.07 6.57
CA LEU A 46 16.32 8.71 6.55
C LEU A 46 17.56 8.65 5.64
N PRO A 47 18.58 7.83 5.95
CA PRO A 47 19.69 7.61 5.04
C PRO A 47 19.20 7.04 3.70
N ALA A 48 19.65 7.63 2.60
CA ALA A 48 19.36 7.13 1.27
C ALA A 48 20.06 5.77 1.06
N ARG A 49 19.35 4.84 0.44
CA ARG A 49 19.88 3.53 0.03
C ARG A 49 19.48 3.25 -1.40
N LEU A 50 20.34 2.51 -2.11
CA LEU A 50 20.05 2.07 -3.47
C LEU A 50 19.85 0.57 -3.48
N TYR A 51 18.69 0.15 -3.96
CA TYR A 51 18.34 -1.25 -4.11
C TYR A 51 18.25 -1.63 -5.58
N ARG A 52 18.50 -2.90 -5.89
CA ARG A 52 18.19 -3.45 -7.22
C ARG A 52 16.68 -3.70 -7.26
N ALA A 53 15.99 -3.25 -8.31
CA ALA A 53 14.61 -3.63 -8.53
C ALA A 53 14.55 -4.99 -9.25
N GLY A 54 13.76 -5.91 -8.69
CA GLY A 54 13.31 -7.12 -9.38
C GLY A 54 13.74 -8.44 -8.75
N ALA A 55 12.76 -9.34 -8.61
CA ALA A 55 12.91 -10.79 -8.60
C ALA A 55 12.19 -11.34 -9.83
N THR A 56 12.63 -10.97 -11.03
CA THR A 56 12.13 -11.54 -12.29
C THR A 56 13.29 -11.82 -13.21
N ASN A 57 13.22 -12.99 -13.85
CA ASN A 57 14.24 -13.63 -14.66
C ASN A 57 15.12 -12.68 -15.47
N ALA A 58 16.43 -12.90 -15.36
CA ALA A 58 17.49 -12.34 -16.18
C ALA A 58 17.41 -12.82 -17.65
N ALA A 59 16.30 -12.57 -18.33
CA ALA A 59 16.13 -12.87 -19.75
C ALA A 59 16.51 -11.66 -20.63
N ASP A 60 16.28 -10.42 -20.19
CA ASP A 60 16.70 -9.24 -20.92
C ASP A 60 17.84 -8.50 -20.22
N ARG A 61 18.92 -8.31 -20.98
CA ARG A 61 20.20 -7.71 -20.57
C ARG A 61 20.08 -6.19 -20.35
N GLY A 62 19.25 -5.78 -19.39
CA GLY A 62 19.11 -4.41 -18.91
C GLY A 62 19.40 -4.34 -17.41
N LEU A 63 20.35 -3.51 -17.01
CA LEU A 63 20.73 -3.31 -15.62
C LEU A 63 19.81 -2.25 -15.01
N ASP A 64 18.58 -2.65 -14.67
CA ASP A 64 17.57 -1.72 -14.14
C ASP A 64 17.82 -1.45 -12.65
N ILE A 65 18.65 -0.45 -12.38
CA ILE A 65 18.79 0.14 -11.04
C ILE A 65 17.62 1.11 -10.86
N LEU A 66 16.61 0.70 -10.10
CA LEU A 66 15.59 1.62 -9.61
C LEU A 66 16.09 2.24 -8.31
N ALA A 67 16.27 3.57 -8.27
CA ALA A 67 16.49 4.27 -7.02
C ALA A 67 15.19 4.28 -6.21
N ARG A 68 14.96 3.24 -5.42
CA ARG A 68 13.91 3.22 -4.39
C ARG A 68 14.45 3.95 -3.16
N PHE A 69 14.16 5.24 -3.06
CA PHE A 69 14.42 6.02 -1.85
C PHE A 69 13.50 5.49 -0.74
N ASN A 70 14.07 4.97 0.36
CA ASN A 70 13.43 4.03 1.28
C ASN A 70 12.31 4.58 2.20
N SER A 71 11.56 5.60 1.77
CA SER A 71 10.24 5.86 2.38
C SER A 71 9.20 4.80 2.01
N ALA A 72 9.51 3.91 1.05
CA ALA A 72 8.62 2.85 0.61
C ALA A 72 8.48 1.74 1.66
N THR A 73 7.58 1.95 2.62
CA THR A 73 7.03 0.85 3.42
C THR A 73 6.41 -0.18 2.47
N GLN A 74 6.91 -1.41 2.53
CA GLN A 74 6.32 -2.49 1.75
C GLN A 74 5.06 -2.98 2.47
N VAL A 75 3.91 -2.77 1.85
CA VAL A 75 2.63 -3.29 2.32
C VAL A 75 2.40 -4.66 1.68
N ARG A 76 2.31 -5.71 2.50
CA ARG A 76 1.99 -7.08 2.03
C ARG A 76 0.65 -7.50 2.60
N TYR A 77 -0.30 -7.85 1.73
CA TYR A 77 -1.49 -8.57 2.14
C TYR A 77 -1.14 -10.04 2.33
N ILE A 78 -1.53 -10.61 3.47
CA ILE A 78 -1.37 -12.02 3.77
C ILE A 78 -2.75 -12.61 4.06
N THR A 79 -3.12 -13.63 3.31
CA THR A 79 -4.20 -14.56 3.67
C THR A 79 -3.55 -15.80 4.27
N ILE A 80 -3.95 -16.18 5.47
CA ILE A 80 -3.29 -17.30 6.17
C ILE A 80 -3.96 -18.62 5.80
N ASP A 81 -3.20 -19.55 5.22
CA ASP A 81 -3.45 -20.99 5.25
C ASP A 81 -2.34 -21.70 6.07
N GLY A 82 -2.52 -23.00 6.35
CA GLY A 82 -1.67 -23.75 7.27
C GLY A 82 -0.19 -23.90 6.86
N ASP A 83 0.16 -23.57 5.60
CA ASP A 83 1.47 -23.84 5.02
C ASP A 83 2.31 -22.56 4.80
N LEU A 84 1.81 -21.42 5.26
CA LEU A 84 2.37 -20.07 5.01
C LEU A 84 3.82 -19.83 5.49
N ALA A 85 4.36 -20.69 6.35
CA ALA A 85 5.69 -20.49 6.93
C ALA A 85 6.84 -20.73 5.93
N ASP A 86 6.62 -21.58 4.92
CA ASP A 86 7.66 -22.00 3.97
C ASP A 86 7.65 -21.17 2.68
N ASP A 87 6.51 -20.60 2.28
CA ASP A 87 6.34 -19.89 1.00
C ASP A 87 6.51 -18.37 1.07
N ILE A 88 6.56 -17.76 2.26
CA ILE A 88 6.91 -16.35 2.36
C ILE A 88 8.41 -16.23 2.07
N SER A 89 8.75 -15.90 0.83
CA SER A 89 10.08 -15.36 0.52
C SER A 89 10.24 -14.02 1.27
N TRP A 90 10.85 -14.11 2.45
CA TRP A 90 11.28 -12.98 3.27
C TRP A 90 12.47 -12.30 2.58
N ASP A 91 12.22 -11.68 1.43
CA ASP A 91 13.25 -10.92 0.73
C ASP A 91 13.74 -9.80 1.67
N SER A 92 14.97 -10.00 2.14
CA SER A 92 15.59 -9.36 3.30
C SER A 92 16.07 -7.93 3.04
N ASN A 93 15.67 -7.35 1.91
CA ASN A 93 16.13 -6.05 1.45
C ASN A 93 15.21 -4.88 1.83
N ALA A 94 13.97 -5.14 2.28
CA ALA A 94 13.11 -4.10 2.81
C ALA A 94 13.50 -3.77 4.26
N ASP A 95 13.93 -2.54 4.53
CA ASP A 95 14.22 -2.07 5.90
C ASP A 95 12.95 -2.02 6.79
N ARG A 96 11.77 -2.11 6.16
CA ARG A 96 10.47 -1.73 6.71
C ARG A 96 9.32 -2.48 6.02
N VAL A 97 8.73 -3.48 6.69
CA VAL A 97 7.61 -4.28 6.19
C VAL A 97 6.37 -4.06 7.05
N VAL A 98 5.23 -3.77 6.42
CA VAL A 98 3.92 -3.71 7.06
C VAL A 98 3.02 -4.80 6.51
N PHE A 99 2.37 -5.54 7.41
CA PHE A 99 1.41 -6.57 7.04
C PHE A 99 -0.02 -6.05 7.05
N VAL A 100 -0.84 -6.56 6.14
CA VAL A 100 -2.28 -6.32 6.12
C VAL A 100 -2.99 -7.66 6.27
N CYS A 101 -3.87 -7.79 7.26
CA CYS A 101 -4.55 -9.05 7.58
C CYS A 101 -5.97 -8.83 8.12
N LYS A 102 -6.72 -9.92 8.36
CA LYS A 102 -7.98 -9.85 9.12
C LYS A 102 -7.69 -9.60 10.59
N ASP A 103 -8.66 -9.06 11.31
CA ASP A 103 -8.54 -8.74 12.74
C ASP A 103 -8.09 -9.94 13.60
N GLY A 104 -8.68 -11.12 13.36
CA GLY A 104 -8.34 -12.34 14.11
C GLY A 104 -6.96 -12.93 13.81
N GLU A 105 -6.25 -12.44 12.80
CA GLU A 105 -4.97 -12.99 12.35
C GLU A 105 -3.76 -12.29 12.97
N ARG A 106 -3.98 -11.14 13.63
CA ARG A 106 -2.91 -10.28 14.16
C ARG A 106 -1.96 -11.01 15.11
N GLU A 107 -2.49 -11.62 16.17
CA GLU A 107 -1.66 -12.28 17.20
C GLU A 107 -0.80 -13.40 16.62
N PHE A 108 -1.33 -14.08 15.60
CA PHE A 108 -0.62 -15.15 14.91
C PHE A 108 0.55 -14.61 14.09
N ILE A 109 0.33 -13.55 13.30
CA ILE A 109 1.39 -12.89 12.52
C ILE A 109 2.48 -12.34 13.44
N GLU A 110 2.10 -11.70 14.56
CA GLU A 110 3.05 -11.22 15.56
C GLU A 110 3.91 -12.36 16.13
N ARG A 111 3.29 -13.52 16.40
CA ARG A 111 4.00 -14.71 16.88
C ARG A 111 4.98 -15.25 15.85
N ILE A 112 4.58 -15.38 14.58
CA ILE A 112 5.47 -15.83 13.50
C ILE A 112 6.65 -14.88 13.33
N CYS A 113 6.40 -13.58 13.26
CA CYS A 113 7.46 -12.59 13.09
C CYS A 113 8.49 -12.65 14.22
N ARG A 114 8.00 -12.84 15.47
CA ARG A 114 8.85 -13.03 16.64
C ARG A 114 9.69 -14.31 16.56
N GLN A 115 9.10 -15.41 16.11
CA GLN A 115 9.79 -16.70 15.95
C GLN A 115 10.87 -16.66 14.85
N LEU A 116 10.61 -15.96 13.75
CA LEU A 116 11.52 -15.82 12.62
C LEU A 116 12.59 -14.73 12.81
N GLY A 117 12.58 -14.03 13.96
CA GLY A 117 13.49 -12.91 14.23
C GLY A 117 13.30 -11.72 13.28
N GLN A 118 12.16 -11.65 12.59
CA GLN A 118 11.85 -10.63 11.61
C GLN A 118 11.34 -9.37 12.32
N ARG A 119 11.90 -8.22 11.95
CA ARG A 119 11.42 -6.92 12.42
C ARG A 119 10.38 -6.40 11.43
N ILE A 120 9.12 -6.39 11.85
CA ILE A 120 8.05 -5.72 11.12
C ILE A 120 7.91 -4.28 11.62
N GLN A 121 7.54 -3.37 10.72
CA GLN A 121 7.19 -1.99 11.07
C GLN A 121 5.81 -1.92 11.72
N GLY A 122 4.89 -2.79 11.29
CA GLY A 122 3.64 -3.03 12.00
C GLY A 122 2.63 -3.85 11.20
N ILE A 123 1.40 -3.90 11.71
CA ILE A 123 0.30 -4.69 11.15
C ILE A 123 -0.92 -3.77 11.07
N ILE A 124 -1.54 -3.76 9.89
CA ILE A 124 -2.83 -3.14 9.61
C ILE A 124 -3.87 -4.25 9.61
N VAL A 125 -4.89 -4.14 10.45
CA VAL A 125 -6.02 -5.07 10.43
C VAL A 125 -7.17 -4.53 9.58
N GLN A 126 -8.04 -5.43 9.13
CA GLN A 126 -9.19 -5.10 8.28
C GLN A 126 -10.07 -3.98 8.88
N SER A 127 -10.33 -3.98 10.20
CA SER A 127 -11.11 -2.90 10.83
C SER A 127 -10.49 -1.51 10.68
N GLN A 128 -9.15 -1.39 10.68
CA GLN A 128 -8.46 -0.12 10.45
C GLN A 128 -8.63 0.35 9.00
N LEU A 129 -8.52 -0.57 8.03
CA LEU A 129 -8.79 -0.23 6.63
C LEU A 129 -10.21 0.27 6.46
N ILE A 130 -11.20 -0.42 7.04
CA ILE A 130 -12.61 -0.01 6.98
C ILE A 130 -12.77 1.41 7.54
N ALA A 131 -12.16 1.71 8.69
CA ALA A 131 -12.23 3.04 9.29
C ALA A 131 -11.62 4.13 8.38
N TRP A 132 -10.46 3.88 7.76
CA TRP A 132 -9.85 4.83 6.83
C TRP A 132 -10.68 5.01 5.55
N TYR A 133 -11.28 3.94 5.03
CA TYR A 133 -12.20 4.02 3.90
C TYR A 133 -13.44 4.83 4.25
N ASP A 134 -14.00 4.65 5.45
CA ASP A 134 -15.17 5.40 5.87
C ASP A 134 -14.87 6.90 6.00
N LEU A 135 -13.72 7.26 6.59
CA LEU A 135 -13.24 8.65 6.66
C LEU A 135 -13.05 9.27 5.27
N ALA A 136 -12.50 8.51 4.33
CA ALA A 136 -12.21 8.98 2.98
C ALA A 136 -13.42 9.01 2.03
N LEU A 137 -14.45 8.17 2.25
CA LEU A 137 -15.61 8.06 1.34
C LEU A 137 -16.88 8.70 1.89
N HIS A 138 -17.05 8.75 3.21
CA HIS A 138 -18.27 9.23 3.86
C HIS A 138 -18.00 10.24 4.98
N GLY A 139 -16.76 10.35 5.44
CA GLY A 139 -16.34 11.24 6.51
C GLY A 139 -16.08 12.67 6.05
N GLU A 140 -15.40 13.43 6.91
CA GLU A 140 -15.10 14.85 6.69
C GLU A 140 -14.19 15.13 5.48
N PHE A 141 -13.53 14.11 4.95
CA PHE A 141 -12.67 14.20 3.77
C PHE A 141 -13.29 13.59 2.50
N ALA A 142 -14.57 13.22 2.52
CA ALA A 142 -15.24 12.59 1.37
C ALA A 142 -15.14 13.44 0.10
N ASP A 143 -15.35 14.76 0.22
CA ASP A 143 -15.35 15.68 -0.92
C ASP A 143 -13.96 15.86 -1.57
N CYS A 144 -12.87 15.61 -0.83
CA CYS A 144 -11.51 15.76 -1.34
C CYS A 144 -10.81 14.43 -1.65
N LEU A 145 -11.16 13.33 -0.96
CA LEU A 145 -10.51 12.02 -1.16
C LEU A 145 -11.38 11.03 -1.93
N GLY A 146 -12.71 11.12 -1.85
CA GLY A 146 -13.61 10.06 -2.28
C GLY A 146 -13.51 9.76 -3.77
N ASP A 147 -13.64 10.78 -4.61
CA ASP A 147 -13.56 10.64 -6.07
C ASP A 147 -12.16 10.17 -6.52
N ASP A 148 -11.11 10.74 -5.93
CA ASP A 148 -9.72 10.37 -6.21
C ASP A 148 -9.44 8.91 -5.83
N LEU A 149 -9.92 8.48 -4.66
CA LEU A 149 -9.79 7.10 -4.20
C LEU A 149 -10.51 6.12 -5.14
N LEU A 150 -11.75 6.40 -5.51
CA LEU A 150 -12.52 5.55 -6.42
C LEU A 150 -11.91 5.51 -7.82
N SER A 151 -11.43 6.64 -8.32
CA SER A 151 -10.73 6.75 -9.60
C SER A 151 -9.43 5.93 -9.60
N ASN A 152 -8.63 6.05 -8.54
CA ASN A 152 -7.41 5.28 -8.36
C ASN A 152 -7.72 3.78 -8.29
N LEU A 153 -8.72 3.35 -7.50
CA LEU A 153 -9.12 1.93 -7.44
C LEU A 153 -9.50 1.40 -8.82
N ARG A 154 -10.34 2.11 -9.59
CA ARG A 154 -10.72 1.70 -10.95
C ARG A 154 -9.50 1.57 -11.86
N ARG A 155 -8.55 2.50 -11.77
CA ARG A 155 -7.31 2.46 -12.56
C ARG A 155 -6.46 1.24 -12.21
N GLU A 156 -6.21 1.01 -10.93
CA GLU A 156 -5.40 -0.13 -10.48
C GLU A 156 -6.06 -1.47 -10.85
N PHE A 157 -7.39 -1.58 -10.70
CA PHE A 157 -8.14 -2.77 -11.15
C PHE A 157 -8.00 -3.03 -12.66
N ARG A 158 -8.09 -1.99 -13.50
CA ARG A 158 -7.90 -2.14 -14.96
C ARG A 158 -6.48 -2.55 -15.30
N HIS A 159 -5.50 -2.02 -14.58
CA HIS A 159 -4.09 -2.38 -14.78
C HIS A 159 -3.82 -3.84 -14.39
N GLU A 160 -4.39 -4.31 -13.29
CA GLU A 160 -4.27 -5.71 -12.84
C GLU A 160 -5.04 -6.67 -13.75
N PHE A 161 -6.23 -6.27 -14.21
CA PHE A 161 -7.12 -7.07 -15.04
C PHE A 161 -7.41 -6.38 -16.37
N PRO A 162 -6.44 -6.30 -17.31
CA PRO A 162 -6.63 -5.58 -18.58
C PRO A 162 -7.75 -6.16 -19.44
N PHE A 163 -8.02 -7.46 -19.32
CA PHE A 163 -9.12 -8.12 -20.02
C PHE A 163 -10.50 -7.76 -19.45
N SER A 164 -10.59 -7.04 -18.32
CA SER A 164 -11.85 -6.55 -17.76
C SER A 164 -12.65 -5.70 -18.77
N GLU A 165 -11.97 -5.03 -19.69
CA GLU A 165 -12.59 -4.19 -20.72
C GLU A 165 -13.28 -5.02 -21.83
N THR A 166 -12.89 -6.28 -22.01
CA THR A 166 -13.46 -7.16 -23.03
C THR A 166 -14.80 -7.78 -22.63
N PHE A 167 -15.24 -7.63 -21.37
CA PHE A 167 -16.50 -8.19 -20.91
C PHE A 167 -17.73 -7.44 -21.42
N ALA A 168 -17.59 -6.31 -22.12
CA ALA A 168 -18.73 -5.52 -22.59
C ALA A 168 -19.70 -6.31 -23.48
N ASP A 169 -19.18 -7.22 -24.32
CA ASP A 169 -20.02 -8.10 -25.14
C ASP A 169 -20.73 -9.16 -24.27
N PHE A 170 -20.01 -9.78 -23.33
CA PHE A 170 -20.57 -10.74 -22.37
C PHE A 170 -21.68 -10.13 -21.50
N TYR A 171 -21.49 -8.90 -21.01
CA TYR A 171 -22.50 -8.17 -20.23
C TYR A 171 -23.79 -7.95 -21.04
N ARG A 172 -23.66 -7.54 -22.30
CA ARG A 172 -24.79 -7.34 -23.22
C ARG A 172 -25.50 -8.64 -23.57
N GLU A 173 -24.75 -9.70 -23.88
CA GLU A 173 -25.34 -11.02 -24.18
C GLU A 173 -26.16 -11.58 -23.01
N ARG A 174 -25.76 -11.30 -21.77
CA ARG A 174 -26.47 -11.72 -20.56
C ARG A 174 -27.55 -10.73 -20.11
N GLY A 175 -27.70 -9.59 -20.79
CA GLY A 175 -28.65 -8.52 -20.44
C GLY A 175 -28.32 -7.79 -19.14
N TYR A 176 -27.06 -7.86 -18.68
CA TYR A 176 -26.62 -7.19 -17.45
C TYR A 176 -26.48 -5.68 -17.62
N ASP A 177 -26.30 -5.21 -18.86
CA ASP A 177 -26.34 -3.80 -19.23
C ASP A 177 -27.73 -3.16 -19.04
N ALA A 178 -28.79 -3.97 -19.10
CA ALA A 178 -30.17 -3.54 -18.91
C ALA A 178 -30.67 -3.65 -17.46
N LEU A 179 -29.83 -4.12 -16.54
CA LEU A 179 -30.19 -4.17 -15.12
C LEU A 179 -30.33 -2.74 -14.59
N HIS A 180 -31.35 -2.54 -13.76
CA HIS A 180 -31.55 -1.27 -13.07
C HIS A 180 -30.33 -0.97 -12.20
N LYS A 181 -29.57 0.04 -12.61
CA LYS A 181 -28.48 0.59 -11.81
C LYS A 181 -29.10 1.33 -10.61
N PRO A 182 -28.69 1.06 -9.37
CA PRO A 182 -29.17 1.80 -8.21
C PRO A 182 -28.89 3.30 -8.36
N ASP A 183 -29.73 4.13 -7.77
CA ASP A 183 -29.51 5.59 -7.62
C ASP A 183 -28.38 5.85 -6.60
N SER A 184 -27.18 5.36 -6.90
CA SER A 184 -25.97 5.57 -6.11
C SER A 184 -24.95 6.31 -6.99
N PRO A 185 -24.21 7.28 -6.42
CA PRO A 185 -23.13 7.97 -7.12
C PRO A 185 -22.09 7.03 -7.75
N PHE A 186 -21.96 5.81 -7.22
CA PHE A 186 -21.05 4.79 -7.74
C PHE A 186 -21.41 4.31 -9.16
N TRP A 187 -22.69 4.37 -9.55
CA TRP A 187 -23.21 3.86 -10.82
C TRP A 187 -23.55 4.95 -11.85
N LEU A 188 -23.37 6.22 -11.48
CA LEU A 188 -23.52 7.35 -12.39
C LEU A 188 -22.18 7.55 -13.10
N GLU A 189 -22.19 7.38 -14.43
CA GLU A 189 -21.06 7.60 -15.34
C GLU A 189 -20.76 9.09 -15.55
#